data_AF-A0A4D4LGZ3-F1
#
_entry.id   AF-A0A4D4LGZ3-F1
#
_cell.length_a   1.000
_cell.length_b   1.000
_cell.length_c   1.000
_cell.angle_alpha   90.00
_cell.angle_beta   90.00
_cell.angle_gamma   90.00
#
_symmetry.space_group_name_H-M   'P 1'
#
loop_
_entity.id
_entity.type
_entity.pdbx_description
1 polymer ?
#
loop_
_entity_poly.entity_id
_entity_poly.type
_entity_poly.pdbx_seq_one_letter_code
_entity_poly.pdbx_strand_id
1 'polypeptide(L)'
;MVLRCSAPDRRHLPARPAWIELHVLDEGPGMTADQRRRAFDRFWRAPDAPKGGTGLGLSLVQRLAHASGGEATLARAPGGGLDAAIRLRPAPRPSQGRPSRIGLPRRVRSDRSTPESAPSPPSVRSPV
;
A
#
# COMPACT_ATOMS: atom_id res chain seq x y z
N MET A 1 -14.96 -20.46 -10.18
CA MET A 1 -13.93 -19.40 -10.11
C MET A 1 -12.85 -19.84 -9.14
N VAL A 2 -11.59 -19.80 -9.57
CA VAL A 2 -10.41 -20.25 -8.83
C VAL A 2 -9.37 -19.13 -8.80
N LEU A 3 -8.74 -18.91 -7.66
CA LEU A 3 -7.63 -17.98 -7.50
C LEU A 3 -6.32 -18.76 -7.41
N ARG A 4 -5.34 -18.42 -8.26
CA ARG A 4 -3.98 -18.98 -8.20
C ARG A 4 -2.98 -17.85 -7.99
N CYS A 5 -2.04 -18.05 -7.07
CA CYS A 5 -0.97 -17.10 -6.81
C CYS A 5 0.36 -17.84 -6.89
N SER A 6 1.29 -17.31 -7.68
CA SER A 6 2.66 -17.79 -7.75
C SER A 6 3.60 -16.66 -7.33
N ALA A 7 4.53 -16.96 -6.44
CA ALA A 7 5.52 -16.02 -5.97
C ALA A 7 6.89 -16.72 -5.87
N PRO A 8 7.98 -16.01 -6.20
CA PRO A 8 9.34 -16.51 -6.00
C PRO A 8 9.61 -16.72 -4.51
N ASP A 9 10.54 -17.63 -4.20
CA ASP A 9 10.98 -17.84 -2.83
C ASP A 9 11.50 -16.52 -2.24
N ARG A 10 10.80 -16.01 -1.24
CA ARG A 10 11.13 -14.77 -0.56
C ARG A 10 12.49 -14.82 0.14
N ARG A 11 13.06 -16.00 0.40
CA ARG A 11 14.38 -16.17 1.03
C ARG A 11 15.53 -15.99 0.04
N HIS A 12 15.32 -16.30 -1.24
CA HIS A 12 16.30 -16.16 -2.32
C HIS A 12 15.66 -15.44 -3.50
N LEU A 13 15.59 -14.10 -3.43
CA LEU A 13 15.22 -13.32 -4.61
C LEU A 13 16.38 -13.36 -5.60
N PRO A 14 16.16 -13.79 -6.85
CA PRO A 14 17.22 -13.81 -7.85
C PRO A 14 17.72 -12.39 -8.14
N ALA A 15 18.93 -12.27 -8.70
CA ALA A 15 19.47 -10.99 -9.18
C ALA A 15 18.62 -10.36 -10.31
N ARG A 16 17.72 -11.15 -10.92
CA ARG A 16 16.73 -10.69 -11.90
C ARG A 16 15.45 -10.21 -11.21
N PRO A 17 14.70 -9.27 -11.82
CA PRO A 17 13.42 -8.84 -11.27
C PRO A 17 12.50 -10.05 -11.11
N ALA A 18 12.17 -10.35 -9.85
CA ALA A 18 11.23 -11.39 -9.49
C ALA A 18 9.81 -10.84 -9.65
N TRP A 19 8.87 -11.68 -10.07
CA TRP A 19 7.46 -11.32 -10.29
C TRP A 19 6.55 -12.15 -9.41
N ILE A 20 5.51 -11.53 -8.86
CA ILE A 20 4.39 -12.23 -8.25
C ILE A 20 3.26 -12.20 -9.27
N GLU A 21 2.70 -13.36 -9.58
CA GLU A 21 1.58 -13.51 -10.50
C GLU A 21 0.33 -13.97 -9.75
N LEU A 22 -0.77 -13.26 -9.95
CA LEU A 22 -2.08 -13.60 -9.41
C LEU A 22 -3.05 -13.79 -10.58
N HIS A 23 -3.63 -14.98 -10.66
CA HIS A 23 -4.58 -15.38 -11.69
C HIS A 23 -5.95 -15.62 -11.07
N VAL A 24 -6.97 -15.03 -11.68
CA VAL A 24 -8.38 -15.32 -11.43
C VAL A 24 -8.91 -16.07 -12.64
N LEU A 25 -9.18 -17.36 -12.46
CA LEU A 25 -9.72 -18.21 -13.50
C LEU A 25 -11.23 -18.42 -13.27
N ASP A 26 -12.03 -18.18 -14.29
CA ASP A 26 -13.42 -18.59 -14.33
C ASP A 26 -13.65 -19.65 -15.41
N GLU A 27 -14.86 -20.22 -15.43
CA GLU A 27 -15.32 -21.19 -16.43
C GLU A 27 -16.50 -20.62 -17.22
N GLY A 28 -16.56 -19.29 -17.35
CA GLY A 28 -17.64 -18.60 -18.05
C GLY A 28 -17.56 -18.76 -19.57
N PRO A 29 -18.37 -17.99 -20.32
CA PRO A 29 -18.30 -17.98 -21.78
C PRO A 29 -16.96 -17.46 -22.32
N GLY A 30 -16.18 -16.76 -21.48
CA GLY A 30 -14.92 -16.14 -21.85
C GLY A 30 -15.11 -14.86 -22.67
N MET A 31 -14.04 -14.45 -23.36
CA MET A 31 -14.02 -13.28 -24.24
C MET A 31 -13.34 -13.62 -25.57
N THR A 32 -13.74 -12.95 -26.64
CA THR A 32 -12.97 -12.95 -27.90
C THR A 32 -11.66 -12.17 -27.72
N ALA A 33 -10.73 -12.31 -28.67
CA ALA A 33 -9.48 -11.53 -28.63
C ALA A 33 -9.75 -10.02 -28.64
N ASP A 34 -10.74 -9.57 -29.41
CA ASP A 34 -11.10 -8.16 -29.55
C ASP A 34 -11.77 -7.63 -28.28
N GLN A 35 -12.65 -8.43 -27.69
CA GLN A 35 -13.24 -8.13 -26.38
C GLN A 35 -12.16 -8.00 -25.31
N ARG A 36 -11.17 -8.90 -25.25
CA ARG A 36 -10.06 -8.79 -24.28
C ARG A 36 -9.25 -7.50 -24.46
N ARG A 37 -9.01 -7.04 -25.69
CA ARG A 37 -8.30 -5.78 -25.94
C ARG A 37 -9.10 -4.58 -25.45
N ARG A 38 -10.41 -4.56 -25.69
CA ARG A 38 -11.31 -3.47 -25.28
C ARG A 38 -11.74 -3.55 -23.82
N ALA A 39 -11.59 -4.70 -23.17
CA ALA A 39 -12.01 -4.92 -21.79
C ALA A 39 -11.33 -3.99 -20.77
N PHE A 40 -10.18 -3.42 -21.13
CA PHE A 40 -9.47 -2.43 -20.33
C PHE A 40 -9.93 -0.98 -20.59
N ASP A 41 -10.74 -0.74 -21.62
CA ASP A 41 -11.30 0.58 -21.90
C ASP A 41 -12.30 0.98 -20.81
N ARG A 42 -12.24 2.25 -20.40
CA ARG A 42 -13.22 2.78 -19.45
C ARG A 42 -14.62 2.74 -20.04
N PHE A 43 -15.59 2.34 -19.22
CA PHE A 43 -17.00 2.23 -19.59
C PHE A 43 -17.31 1.18 -20.65
N TRP A 44 -16.32 0.42 -21.11
CA TRP A 44 -16.57 -0.66 -22.04
C TRP A 44 -17.23 -1.84 -21.35
N ARG A 45 -18.17 -2.46 -22.07
CA ARG A 45 -18.89 -3.66 -21.63
C ARG A 45 -19.06 -4.59 -22.83
N ALA A 46 -18.95 -5.90 -22.60
CA ALA A 46 -19.24 -6.89 -23.62
C ALA A 46 -20.73 -6.83 -24.02
N PRO A 47 -21.09 -7.10 -25.29
CA PRO A 47 -22.47 -7.07 -25.76
C PRO A 47 -23.43 -7.92 -24.91
N ASP A 48 -22.97 -9.09 -24.46
CA ASP A 48 -23.76 -10.06 -23.69
C ASP A 48 -23.55 -9.93 -22.17
N ALA A 49 -22.96 -8.83 -21.70
CA ALA A 49 -22.74 -8.64 -20.27
C ALA A 49 -24.08 -8.48 -19.52
N PRO A 50 -24.26 -9.15 -18.35
CA PRO A 50 -25.47 -9.01 -17.53
C PRO A 50 -25.80 -7.55 -17.21
N LYS A 51 -27.09 -7.20 -17.08
CA LYS A 51 -27.49 -5.81 -16.74
C LYS A 51 -26.86 -5.38 -15.41
N GLY A 52 -26.48 -4.09 -15.33
CA GLY A 52 -25.74 -3.52 -14.20
C GLY A 52 -24.22 -3.46 -14.39
N GLY A 53 -23.56 -2.61 -13.62
CA GLY A 53 -22.11 -2.36 -13.73
C GLY A 53 -21.73 -1.26 -14.74
N THR A 54 -20.70 -0.50 -14.39
CA THR A 54 -20.27 0.71 -15.11
C THR A 54 -19.17 0.46 -16.15
N GLY A 55 -18.60 -0.75 -16.23
CA GLY A 55 -17.45 -1.02 -17.10
C GLY A 55 -16.13 -0.39 -16.62
N LEU A 56 -16.00 -0.09 -15.33
CA LEU A 56 -14.79 0.54 -14.78
C LEU A 56 -13.78 -0.44 -14.17
N GLY A 57 -14.21 -1.64 -13.77
CA GLY A 57 -13.41 -2.57 -12.97
C GLY A 57 -12.05 -2.89 -13.58
N LEU A 58 -12.02 -3.44 -14.80
CA LEU A 58 -10.77 -3.83 -15.46
C LEU A 58 -9.88 -2.63 -15.81
N SER A 59 -10.47 -1.50 -16.22
CA SER A 59 -9.71 -0.27 -16.46
C SER A 59 -9.00 0.24 -15.20
N LEU A 60 -9.59 0.03 -14.02
CA LEU A 60 -8.98 0.38 -12.75
C LEU A 60 -7.89 -0.63 -12.37
N VAL A 61 -8.14 -1.93 -12.55
CA VAL A 61 -7.13 -2.98 -12.33
C VAL A 61 -5.87 -2.71 -13.14
N GLN A 62 -6.01 -2.41 -14.45
CA GLN A 62 -4.87 -2.10 -15.30
C GLN A 62 -4.11 -0.86 -14.80
N ARG A 63 -4.83 0.20 -14.43
CA ARG A 63 -4.22 1.41 -13.87
C ARG A 63 -3.46 1.14 -12.58
N LEU A 64 -4.03 0.38 -11.66
CA LEU A 64 -3.40 0.04 -10.38
C LEU A 64 -2.19 -0.88 -10.58
N ALA A 65 -2.27 -1.85 -11.49
CA ALA A 65 -1.15 -2.72 -11.83
C ALA A 65 0.01 -1.91 -12.41
N HIS A 66 -0.25 -1.02 -13.38
CA HIS A 66 0.77 -0.15 -13.96
C HIS A 66 1.35 0.85 -12.95
N ALA A 67 0.51 1.46 -12.12
CA ALA A 67 0.99 2.33 -11.03
C ALA A 67 1.91 1.59 -10.05
N SER A 68 1.75 0.27 -9.93
CA SER A 68 2.59 -0.60 -9.11
C SER A 68 3.82 -1.13 -9.85
N GLY A 69 4.10 -0.65 -11.06
CA GLY A 69 5.22 -1.11 -11.89
C GLY A 69 5.03 -2.51 -12.48
N GLY A 70 3.78 -2.97 -12.54
CA GLY A 70 3.36 -4.25 -13.08
C GLY A 70 2.43 -4.12 -14.29
N GLU A 71 1.65 -5.18 -14.53
CA GLU A 71 0.73 -5.27 -15.67
C GLU A 71 -0.46 -6.17 -15.35
N ALA A 72 -1.59 -5.89 -15.99
CA ALA A 72 -2.77 -6.74 -16.01
C ALA A 72 -2.98 -7.30 -17.42
N THR A 73 -3.28 -8.60 -17.54
CA THR A 73 -3.51 -9.27 -18.81
C THR A 73 -4.76 -10.14 -18.74
N LEU A 74 -5.35 -10.42 -19.90
CA LEU A 74 -6.49 -11.32 -20.05
C LEU A 74 -6.14 -12.40 -21.07
N ALA A 75 -6.38 -13.65 -20.73
CA ALA A 75 -6.19 -14.81 -21.60
C ALA A 75 -7.40 -15.75 -21.52
N ARG A 76 -7.42 -16.76 -22.40
CA ARG A 76 -8.41 -17.85 -22.29
C ARG A 76 -7.94 -18.81 -21.21
N ALA A 77 -8.81 -19.13 -20.26
CA ALA A 77 -8.48 -20.10 -19.22
C ALA A 77 -8.46 -21.54 -19.80
N PRO A 78 -7.59 -22.45 -19.29
CA PRO A 78 -7.51 -23.82 -19.78
C PRO A 78 -8.82 -24.61 -19.68
N GLY A 79 -9.62 -24.35 -18.64
CA GLY A 79 -10.92 -24.99 -18.40
C GLY A 79 -12.10 -24.38 -19.18
N GLY A 80 -11.85 -23.45 -20.10
CA GLY A 80 -12.89 -22.53 -20.61
C GLY A 80 -12.92 -21.24 -19.79
N GLY A 81 -13.68 -20.23 -20.23
CA GLY A 81 -13.74 -18.94 -19.55
C GLY A 81 -12.53 -18.04 -19.73
N LEU A 82 -12.28 -17.21 -18.71
CA LEU A 82 -11.28 -16.16 -18.69
C LEU A 82 -10.19 -16.44 -17.64
N ASP A 83 -8.94 -16.19 -18.01
CA ASP A 83 -7.83 -16.04 -17.06
C ASP A 83 -7.46 -14.56 -16.99
N ALA A 84 -7.82 -13.91 -15.88
CA ALA A 84 -7.42 -12.54 -15.60
C ALA A 84 -6.20 -12.56 -14.68
N ALA A 85 -5.06 -12.10 -15.20
CA ALA A 85 -3.78 -12.18 -14.51
C ALA A 85 -3.23 -10.79 -14.21
N ILE A 86 -2.65 -10.60 -13.03
CA ILE A 86 -1.81 -9.45 -12.70
C ILE A 86 -0.40 -9.93 -12.36
N ARG A 87 0.61 -9.23 -12.90
CA ARG A 87 2.02 -9.40 -12.51
C ARG A 87 2.48 -8.16 -11.76
N LEU A 88 3.06 -8.36 -10.58
CA LEU A 88 3.54 -7.27 -9.72
C LEU A 88 4.96 -7.57 -9.24
N ARG A 89 5.72 -6.52 -8.95
CA ARG A 89 7.01 -6.69 -8.28
C ARG A 89 6.78 -7.00 -6.80
N PRO A 90 7.61 -7.86 -6.19
CA PRO A 90 7.61 -8.04 -4.74
C PRO A 90 7.84 -6.69 -4.05
N ALA A 91 7.01 -6.40 -3.05
CA ALA A 91 7.26 -5.26 -2.18
C ALA A 91 8.60 -5.47 -1.44
N PRO A 92 9.40 -4.41 -1.22
CA PRO A 92 10.52 -4.47 -0.29
C PRO A 92 10.06 -5.02 1.04
N ARG A 93 10.91 -5.82 1.70
CA ARG A 93 10.60 -6.24 3.07
C ARG A 93 10.45 -4.98 3.91
N PRO A 94 9.34 -4.81 4.66
CA PRO A 94 9.29 -3.75 5.65
C PRO A 94 10.50 -3.97 6.56
N SER A 95 11.34 -2.94 6.69
CA SER A 95 12.43 -2.98 7.63
C SER A 95 11.80 -3.30 8.98
N GLN A 96 12.17 -4.43 9.58
CA GLN A 96 11.78 -4.70 10.96
C GLN A 96 12.49 -3.66 11.83
N GLY A 97 11.85 -2.50 11.98
CA GLY A 97 12.28 -1.49 12.92
C GLY A 97 12.19 -2.14 14.29
N ARG A 98 13.31 -2.20 15.01
CA ARG A 98 13.24 -2.29 16.48
C ARG A 98 12.23 -1.22 16.90
N PRO A 99 11.22 -1.53 17.74
CA PRO A 99 10.30 -0.51 18.20
C PRO A 99 11.15 0.66 18.70
N SER A 100 11.04 1.80 18.02
CA SER A 100 11.74 3.00 18.44
C SER A 100 11.27 3.22 19.87
N ARG A 101 12.21 3.18 20.82
CA ARG A 101 11.92 3.58 22.19
C ARG A 101 11.43 5.02 22.07
N ILE A 102 10.11 5.20 22.08
CA ILE A 102 9.47 6.52 22.23
C ILE A 102 10.20 7.14 23.40
N GLY A 103 10.96 8.19 23.11
CA GLY A 103 11.77 8.87 24.10
C GLY A 103 10.83 9.33 25.20
N LEU A 104 10.93 8.72 26.38
CA LEU A 104 10.40 9.31 27.59
C LEU A 104 10.91 10.77 27.61
N PRO A 105 10.06 11.78 27.84
CA PRO A 105 10.53 13.16 27.90
C PRO A 105 11.69 13.22 28.90
N ARG A 106 12.86 13.69 28.44
CA ARG A 106 14.01 13.97 29.32
C ARG A 106 13.47 14.86 30.43
N ARG A 107 13.45 14.35 31.67
CA ARG A 107 13.19 15.18 32.85
C ARG A 107 14.12 16.38 32.76
N VAL A 108 13.56 17.56 32.54
CA VAL A 108 14.25 18.83 32.77
C VAL A 108 14.68 18.76 34.23
N ARG A 109 16.00 18.76 34.48
CA ARG A 109 16.51 18.94 35.84
C ARG A 109 16.04 20.32 36.27
N SER A 110 15.06 20.37 37.17
CA SER A 110 14.74 21.59 37.90
C SER A 110 16.01 21.96 38.66
N ASP A 111 16.69 22.98 38.18
CA ASP A 111 17.66 23.71 38.98
C ASP A 111 16.93 24.13 40.27
N ARG A 112 17.43 23.66 41.42
CA ARG A 112 17.12 24.25 42.71
C ARG A 112 18.15 25.32 42.96
N SER A 113 17.85 26.53 42.50
CA SER A 113 18.49 27.74 43.00
C SER A 113 18.06 27.92 44.46
N THR A 114 19.06 28.01 45.32
CA THR A 114 19.03 28.26 46.76
C THR A 114 18.23 29.52 47.12
N PRO A 115 17.62 29.60 48.32
CA PRO A 115 16.98 30.83 48.78
C PRO A 115 18.04 31.89 49.09
N GLU A 116 18.06 32.96 48.31
CA GLU A 116 18.89 34.14 48.57
C GLU A 116 18.21 35.02 49.64
N SER A 117 18.99 35.35 50.67
CA SER A 117 18.59 35.97 51.93
C SER A 117 17.87 37.31 51.78
N ALA A 118 16.87 37.53 52.63
CA ALA A 118 16.14 38.79 52.76
C ALA A 118 17.07 39.96 53.18
N PRO A 119 16.91 41.16 52.61
CA PRO A 119 17.63 42.34 53.06
C PRO A 119 17.07 42.89 54.37
N SER A 120 17.96 43.25 55.30
CA SER A 120 17.66 43.87 56.59
C SER A 120 17.11 45.30 56.43
N PRO A 121 16.19 45.78 57.31
CA PRO A 121 15.61 47.12 57.17
C PRO A 121 16.55 48.21 57.70
N PRO A 122 16.75 49.33 56.99
CA PRO A 122 17.44 50.48 57.56
C PRO A 122 16.51 51.32 58.45
N SER A 123 17.09 51.76 59.57
CA SER A 123 16.45 52.37 60.73
C SER A 123 16.01 53.82 60.52
N VAL A 124 14.86 54.16 61.12
CA VAL A 124 14.31 55.52 61.26
C VAL A 124 15.26 56.39 62.11
N ARG A 125 15.55 57.62 61.63
CA ARG A 125 15.97 58.74 62.49
C ARG A 125 15.11 59.97 62.14
N SER A 126 14.37 60.45 63.13
CA SER A 126 13.71 61.76 63.14
C SER A 126 14.68 62.84 63.70
N PRO A 127 14.23 64.09 63.94
CA PRO A 127 14.15 65.24 63.03
C PRO A 127 15.16 66.35 63.42
N VAL A 128 15.16 67.49 62.71
CA VAL A 128 15.52 68.82 63.25
C VAL A 128 14.52 69.84 62.75
#